data_AF-T0NFG3-F1
#
_entry.id   AF-T0NFG3-F1
#
_cell.length_a   1.000
_cell.length_b   1.000
_cell.length_c   1.000
_cell.angle_alpha   90.00
_cell.angle_beta   90.00
_cell.angle_gamma   90.00
#
_symmetry.space_group_name_H-M   'P 1'
#
loop_
_entity.id
_entity.type
_entity.pdbx_description
1 polymer ?
#
loop_
_entity_poly.entity_id
_entity_poly.type
_entity_poly.pdbx_seq_one_letter_code
_entity_poly.pdbx_strand_id
1 'polypeptide(L)'
;MIKSTNYCDILKEASIENLDKDCKMAIEEIYINDLQRKEVRFTYYKLNENGNYKLVIRPLDVTEDELFELFQKSIKNNVISNSFAIKIRQTIENTKVGNCLDQPFNDTDYCRFYARGSFLSGDFMCTLEQIFIKELDRREIRFGYYKKNKNGNFQLVTRPLDVTEDEFIVMFKDAIENGVFSKIFITALKTIL
;
A
#
# COMPACT_ATOMS: atom_id res chain seq x y z
N MET A 1 -9.77 7.71 18.00
CA MET A 1 -8.98 8.82 17.40
C MET A 1 -7.64 8.86 18.09
N ILE A 2 -6.57 8.61 17.35
CA ILE A 2 -5.18 8.47 17.83
C ILE A 2 -4.44 9.82 17.72
N LYS A 3 -4.59 10.49 16.58
CA LYS A 3 -3.91 11.75 16.27
C LYS A 3 -4.76 12.56 15.29
N SER A 4 -4.75 13.87 15.43
CA SER A 4 -5.43 14.80 14.53
C SER A 4 -4.42 15.74 13.88
N THR A 5 -4.68 16.12 12.63
CA THR A 5 -3.89 17.10 11.85
C THR A 5 -4.85 17.96 11.02
N ASN A 6 -4.36 19.04 10.42
CA ASN A 6 -5.18 19.84 9.50
C ASN A 6 -5.71 19.03 8.31
N TYR A 7 -4.97 18.02 7.86
CA TYR A 7 -5.34 17.20 6.71
C TYR A 7 -6.33 16.08 7.08
N CYS A 8 -6.02 15.34 8.14
CA CYS A 8 -6.79 14.16 8.51
C CYS A 8 -6.72 13.84 10.00
N ASP A 9 -7.71 13.08 10.46
CA ASP A 9 -7.69 12.38 11.74
C ASP A 9 -7.31 10.91 11.53
N ILE A 10 -6.34 10.42 12.31
CA ILE A 10 -6.03 8.99 12.39
C ILE A 10 -6.99 8.37 13.40
N LEU A 11 -7.88 7.51 12.93
CA LEU A 11 -8.91 6.89 13.75
C LEU A 11 -8.39 5.63 14.44
N LYS A 12 -7.72 4.77 13.66
CA LYS A 12 -7.08 3.51 14.10
C LYS A 12 -5.79 3.28 13.33
N GLU A 13 -4.88 2.50 13.93
CA GLU A 13 -3.59 2.16 13.36
C GLU A 13 -3.25 0.70 13.67
N ALA A 14 -2.65 0.01 12.70
CA ALA A 14 -1.96 -1.25 12.89
C ALA A 14 -0.58 -1.14 12.27
N SER A 15 0.44 -1.55 13.03
CA SER A 15 1.82 -1.35 12.61
C SER A 15 2.72 -2.54 12.93
N ILE A 16 3.80 -2.64 12.16
CA ILE A 16 4.94 -3.51 12.42
C ILE A 16 6.17 -2.63 12.59
N GLU A 17 7.02 -2.98 13.54
CA GLU A 17 8.28 -2.27 13.81
C GLU A 17 9.43 -3.10 13.28
N ASN A 18 10.33 -2.46 12.54
CA ASN A 18 11.61 -3.02 12.17
C ASN A 18 12.67 -2.29 13.00
N LEU A 19 12.99 -2.87 14.16
CA LEU A 19 13.92 -2.29 15.13
C LEU A 19 15.34 -2.16 14.58
N ASP A 20 15.75 -3.04 13.65
CA ASP A 20 17.05 -2.95 13.00
C ASP A 20 17.16 -1.76 12.02
N LYS A 21 16.02 -1.24 11.57
CA LYS A 21 15.93 -0.14 10.59
C LYS A 21 15.37 1.16 11.18
N ASP A 22 15.16 1.21 12.50
CA ASP A 22 14.55 2.36 13.18
C ASP A 22 13.27 2.85 12.49
N CYS A 23 12.46 1.91 11.98
CA CYS A 23 11.27 2.26 11.19
C CYS A 23 10.03 1.48 11.59
N LYS A 24 8.87 2.10 11.40
CA LYS A 24 7.55 1.54 11.66
C LYS A 24 6.70 1.65 10.41
N MET A 25 6.19 0.54 9.90
CA MET A 25 5.27 0.51 8.77
C MET A 25 3.85 0.36 9.30
N ALA A 26 2.87 1.02 8.68
CA ALA A 26 1.51 1.04 9.20
C ALA A 26 0.43 1.07 8.11
N ILE A 27 -0.71 0.47 8.47
CA ILE A 27 -2.00 0.69 7.82
C ILE A 27 -2.87 1.47 8.81
N GLU A 28 -3.52 2.53 8.34
CA GLU A 28 -4.33 3.43 9.15
C GLU A 28 -5.74 3.55 8.59
N GLU A 29 -6.75 3.57 9.47
CA GLU A 29 -8.08 4.08 9.14
C GLU A 29 -8.05 5.58 9.44
N ILE A 30 -8.23 6.41 8.43
CA ILE A 30 -8.16 7.87 8.55
C ILE A 30 -9.47 8.51 8.12
N TYR A 31 -9.76 9.69 8.66
CA TYR A 31 -10.82 10.58 8.20
C TYR A 31 -10.19 11.80 7.53
N ILE A 32 -10.47 12.02 6.24
CA ILE A 32 -9.96 13.18 5.51
C ILE A 32 -10.89 14.36 5.77
N ASN A 33 -10.35 15.42 6.36
CA ASN A 33 -11.14 16.57 6.81
C ASN A 33 -11.81 17.29 5.64
N ASP A 34 -11.08 17.58 4.58
CA ASP A 34 -11.62 18.34 3.45
C ASP A 34 -12.63 17.55 2.61
N LEU A 35 -12.48 16.22 2.57
CA LEU A 35 -13.35 15.32 1.79
C LEU A 35 -14.50 14.72 2.62
N GLN A 36 -14.47 14.90 3.94
CA GLN A 36 -15.47 14.38 4.88
C GLN A 36 -15.75 12.87 4.69
N ARG A 37 -14.68 12.09 4.47
CA ARG A 37 -14.79 10.64 4.21
C ARG A 37 -13.66 9.86 4.87
N LYS A 38 -13.91 8.57 5.09
CA LYS A 38 -12.90 7.64 5.57
C LYS A 38 -12.07 7.07 4.42
N GLU A 39 -10.79 6.91 4.69
CA GLU A 39 -9.83 6.29 3.77
C GLU A 39 -8.91 5.35 4.57
N VAL A 40 -8.27 4.45 3.84
CA VAL A 40 -7.19 3.60 4.32
C VAL A 40 -5.89 4.18 3.84
N ARG A 41 -4.95 4.42 4.76
CA ARG A 41 -3.60 4.91 4.44
C ARG A 41 -2.56 3.82 4.62
N PHE A 42 -1.65 3.74 3.65
CA PHE A 42 -0.46 2.90 3.70
C PHE A 42 0.77 3.78 3.86
N THR A 43 1.48 3.63 4.98
CA THR A 43 2.50 4.60 5.38
C THR A 43 3.66 3.98 6.14
N TYR A 44 4.75 4.73 6.24
CA TYR A 44 5.87 4.40 7.10
C TYR A 44 6.38 5.61 7.88
N TYR A 45 6.95 5.31 9.04
CA TYR A 45 7.50 6.23 10.00
C TYR A 45 8.95 5.88 10.25
N LYS A 46 9.78 6.88 10.53
CA LYS A 46 11.17 6.72 10.95
C LYS A 46 11.36 7.27 12.36
N LEU A 47 12.12 6.57 13.19
CA LEU A 47 12.53 7.07 14.50
C LEU A 47 13.45 8.28 14.30
N ASN A 48 13.19 9.36 15.02
CA ASN A 48 14.08 10.50 15.06
C ASN A 48 15.04 10.41 16.25
N GLU A 49 16.02 11.32 16.29
CA GLU A 49 17.02 11.40 17.37
C GLU A 49 16.41 11.55 18.78
N ASN A 50 15.17 12.03 18.87
CA ASN A 50 14.42 12.17 20.12
C ASN A 50 13.60 10.92 20.48
N GLY A 51 13.83 9.78 19.82
CA GLY A 51 13.11 8.52 20.06
C GLY A 51 11.64 8.55 19.63
N ASN A 52 11.24 9.48 18.76
CA ASN A 52 9.85 9.61 18.30
C ASN A 52 9.72 9.21 16.83
N TYR A 53 8.71 8.40 16.51
CA TYR A 53 8.36 8.07 15.14
C TYR A 53 7.78 9.30 14.41
N LYS A 54 8.40 9.67 13.28
CA LYS A 54 7.95 10.72 12.38
C LYS A 54 7.50 10.13 11.05
N LEU A 55 6.33 10.58 10.59
CA LEU A 55 5.80 10.22 9.29
C LEU A 55 6.79 10.65 8.23
N VAL A 56 7.11 9.77 7.30
CA VAL A 56 7.95 10.15 6.16
C VAL A 56 7.11 10.23 4.90
N ILE A 57 7.25 11.34 4.18
CA ILE A 57 6.38 11.69 3.07
C ILE A 57 6.85 11.01 1.78
N ARG A 58 6.67 9.69 1.68
CA ARG A 58 6.90 8.92 0.45
C ARG A 58 6.01 7.64 0.44
N PRO A 59 5.96 6.91 -0.68
CA PRO A 59 5.28 5.62 -0.75
C PRO A 59 5.76 4.64 0.32
N LEU A 60 4.83 3.79 0.77
CA LEU A 60 5.17 2.59 1.50
C LEU A 60 5.69 1.55 0.51
N ASP A 61 6.89 1.03 0.79
CA ASP A 61 7.47 -0.12 0.09
C ASP A 61 7.70 -1.21 1.14
N VAL A 62 7.17 -2.42 0.92
CA VAL A 62 7.20 -3.55 1.88
C VAL A 62 7.37 -4.88 1.18
N THR A 63 8.00 -5.86 1.82
CA THR A 63 7.97 -7.24 1.31
C THR A 63 6.57 -7.85 1.44
N GLU A 64 6.32 -8.96 0.74
CA GLU A 64 5.05 -9.70 0.90
C GLU A 64 4.84 -10.22 2.32
N ASP A 65 5.91 -10.62 3.02
CA ASP A 65 5.85 -11.05 4.42
C ASP A 65 5.49 -9.90 5.37
N GLU A 66 6.14 -8.74 5.20
CA GLU A 66 5.84 -7.51 5.94
C GLU A 66 4.38 -7.06 5.68
N LEU A 67 3.94 -7.13 4.42
CA LEU A 67 2.57 -6.80 4.05
C LEU A 67 1.55 -7.77 4.66
N PHE A 68 1.85 -9.08 4.66
CA PHE A 68 1.00 -10.09 5.27
C PHE A 68 0.82 -9.85 6.77
N GLU A 69 1.92 -9.58 7.50
CA GLU A 69 1.85 -9.24 8.93
C GLU A 69 1.03 -7.96 9.18
N LEU A 70 1.18 -6.94 8.32
CA LEU A 70 0.37 -5.72 8.40
C LEU A 70 -1.11 -6.00 8.22
N PHE A 71 -1.52 -6.84 7.26
CA PHE A 71 -2.92 -7.25 7.10
C PHE A 71 -3.43 -8.02 8.32
N GLN A 72 -2.65 -8.97 8.86
CA GLN A 72 -3.03 -9.71 10.07
C GLN A 72 -3.30 -8.78 11.26
N LYS A 73 -2.38 -7.84 11.52
CA LYS A 73 -2.55 -6.86 12.61
C LYS A 73 -3.72 -5.91 12.33
N SER A 74 -3.93 -5.51 11.09
CA SER A 74 -5.00 -4.59 10.70
C SER A 74 -6.39 -5.18 10.91
N ILE A 75 -6.56 -6.48 10.62
CA ILE A 75 -7.80 -7.22 10.88
C ILE A 75 -8.00 -7.38 12.38
N LYS A 76 -6.97 -7.85 13.10
CA LYS A 76 -7.00 -8.03 14.56
C LYS A 76 -7.37 -6.75 15.30
N ASN A 77 -6.84 -5.61 14.86
CA ASN A 77 -7.07 -4.31 15.47
C ASN A 77 -8.27 -3.56 14.87
N ASN A 78 -9.04 -4.19 13.97
CA ASN A 78 -10.21 -3.63 13.31
C ASN A 78 -9.92 -2.30 12.57
N VAL A 79 -8.70 -2.13 12.06
CA VAL A 79 -8.32 -1.08 11.09
C VAL A 79 -8.91 -1.42 9.73
N ILE A 80 -8.72 -2.67 9.31
CA ILE A 80 -9.50 -3.28 8.23
C ILE A 80 -10.76 -3.84 8.88
N SER A 81 -11.91 -3.26 8.53
CA SER A 81 -13.21 -3.71 9.02
C SER A 81 -13.54 -5.11 8.49
N ASN A 82 -14.42 -5.85 9.20
CA ASN A 82 -14.90 -7.15 8.72
C ASN A 82 -15.55 -7.04 7.32
N SER A 83 -16.32 -5.99 7.05
CA SER A 83 -16.90 -5.75 5.72
C SER A 83 -15.84 -5.56 4.66
N PHE A 84 -14.75 -4.85 4.97
CA PHE A 84 -13.65 -4.65 4.04
C PHE A 84 -12.86 -5.93 3.79
N ALA A 85 -12.55 -6.69 4.84
CA ALA A 85 -11.91 -8.00 4.73
C ALA A 85 -12.71 -8.96 3.82
N ILE A 86 -14.03 -8.99 3.98
CA ILE A 86 -14.93 -9.77 3.10
C ILE A 86 -14.80 -9.32 1.64
N LYS A 87 -14.78 -8.01 1.35
CA LYS A 87 -14.59 -7.50 -0.02
C LYS A 87 -13.23 -7.91 -0.60
N ILE A 88 -12.16 -7.84 0.19
CA ILE A 88 -10.81 -8.26 -0.25
C ILE A 88 -10.81 -9.76 -0.56
N ARG A 89 -11.39 -10.59 0.31
CA ARG A 89 -11.52 -12.03 0.09
C ARG A 89 -12.33 -12.38 -1.15
N GLN A 90 -13.48 -11.76 -1.33
CA GLN A 90 -14.32 -11.95 -2.52
C GLN A 90 -13.58 -11.52 -3.78
N THR A 91 -12.77 -10.46 -3.70
CA THR A 91 -11.92 -10.03 -4.82
C THR A 91 -10.91 -11.12 -5.17
N ILE A 92 -10.21 -11.68 -4.19
CA ILE A 92 -9.27 -12.80 -4.42
C ILE A 92 -9.98 -14.02 -5.04
N GLU A 93 -11.17 -14.37 -4.53
CA GLU A 93 -11.92 -15.55 -5.00
C GLU A 93 -12.46 -15.40 -6.43
N ASN A 94 -12.81 -14.19 -6.83
CA ASN A 94 -13.40 -13.90 -8.14
C ASN A 94 -12.39 -13.40 -9.18
N THR A 95 -11.11 -13.38 -8.85
CA THR A 95 -10.06 -12.81 -9.71
C THR A 95 -9.07 -13.89 -10.12
N LYS A 96 -8.78 -13.97 -11.41
CA LYS A 96 -7.74 -14.87 -11.92
C LYS A 96 -6.37 -14.30 -11.53
N VAL A 97 -5.64 -15.03 -10.69
CA VAL A 97 -4.28 -14.62 -10.27
C VAL A 97 -3.33 -14.69 -11.46
N GLY A 98 -2.75 -13.54 -11.81
CA GLY A 98 -1.70 -13.41 -12.82
C GLY A 98 -0.42 -14.15 -12.43
N ASN A 99 0.49 -14.30 -13.39
CA ASN A 99 1.82 -14.83 -13.10
C ASN A 99 2.77 -13.66 -12.85
N CYS A 100 3.65 -13.78 -11.85
CA CYS A 100 4.74 -12.82 -11.66
C CYS A 100 5.66 -12.85 -12.89
N LEU A 101 6.11 -11.66 -13.30
CA LEU A 101 7.01 -11.51 -14.46
C LEU A 101 8.48 -11.64 -14.03
N ASP A 102 9.26 -12.30 -14.88
CA ASP A 102 10.71 -12.46 -14.69
C ASP A 102 11.53 -11.30 -15.29
N GLN A 103 10.92 -10.50 -16.17
CA GLN A 103 11.56 -9.35 -16.81
C GLN A 103 10.90 -8.04 -16.36
N PRO A 104 11.69 -7.01 -16.01
CA PRO A 104 11.14 -5.73 -15.64
C PRO A 104 10.63 -4.97 -16.88
N PHE A 105 9.47 -4.31 -16.75
CA PHE A 105 8.95 -3.43 -17.80
C PHE A 105 9.53 -2.01 -17.72
N ASN A 106 10.17 -1.67 -16.60
CA ASN A 106 10.86 -0.40 -16.41
C ASN A 106 12.05 -0.57 -15.46
N ASP A 107 13.14 0.16 -15.70
CA ASP A 107 14.36 0.15 -14.89
C ASP A 107 14.78 1.59 -14.61
N THR A 108 14.96 1.92 -13.33
CA THR A 108 15.40 3.23 -12.84
C THR A 108 16.64 3.05 -11.98
N ASP A 109 17.40 4.11 -11.72
CA ASP A 109 18.61 4.03 -10.87
C ASP A 109 18.34 3.39 -9.50
N TYR A 110 17.13 3.61 -8.95
CA TYR A 110 16.73 3.07 -7.65
C TYR A 110 16.15 1.65 -7.73
N CYS A 111 15.20 1.40 -8.62
CA CYS A 111 14.48 0.13 -8.68
C CYS A 111 14.10 -0.31 -10.10
N ARG A 112 13.79 -1.60 -10.21
CA ARG A 112 13.17 -2.22 -11.39
C ARG A 112 11.70 -2.51 -11.12
N PHE A 113 10.84 -2.31 -12.11
CA PHE A 113 9.40 -2.58 -12.00
C PHE A 113 9.03 -3.83 -12.77
N TYR A 114 8.32 -4.75 -12.15
CA TYR A 114 7.96 -6.05 -12.74
C TYR A 114 6.48 -6.20 -13.01
N ALA A 115 5.62 -5.62 -12.17
CA ALA A 115 4.19 -5.65 -12.37
C ALA A 115 3.55 -4.42 -11.72
N ARG A 116 2.37 -4.03 -12.21
CA ARG A 116 1.59 -2.92 -11.67
C ARG A 116 0.10 -3.23 -11.77
N GLY A 117 -0.61 -3.04 -10.66
CA GLY A 117 -2.05 -2.82 -10.64
C GLY A 117 -2.34 -1.35 -10.40
N SER A 118 -3.44 -0.84 -10.94
CA SER A 118 -3.77 0.57 -10.89
C SER A 118 -5.26 0.84 -10.78
N PHE A 119 -5.57 1.98 -10.16
CA PHE A 119 -6.88 2.62 -10.22
C PHE A 119 -6.67 4.05 -10.72
N LEU A 120 -7.38 4.42 -11.79
CA LEU A 120 -7.31 5.73 -12.41
C LEU A 120 -8.57 6.54 -12.10
N SER A 121 -8.39 7.79 -11.65
CA SER A 121 -9.50 8.73 -11.46
C SER A 121 -9.06 10.13 -11.89
N GLY A 122 -9.55 10.56 -13.05
CA GLY A 122 -9.24 11.87 -13.65
C GLY A 122 -7.73 12.09 -13.87
N ASP A 123 -7.14 12.92 -13.01
CA ASP A 123 -5.74 13.33 -13.08
C ASP A 123 -4.81 12.59 -12.13
N PHE A 124 -5.34 11.64 -11.34
CA PHE A 124 -4.52 10.84 -10.42
C PHE A 124 -4.68 9.35 -10.67
N MET A 125 -3.62 8.61 -10.36
CA MET A 125 -3.53 7.16 -10.49
C MET A 125 -2.92 6.59 -9.20
N CYS A 126 -3.65 5.70 -8.55
CA CYS A 126 -3.18 4.94 -7.40
C CYS A 126 -2.66 3.59 -7.89
N THR A 127 -1.57 3.08 -7.33
CA THR A 127 -0.94 1.85 -7.82
C THR A 127 -0.47 0.92 -6.70
N LEU A 128 -0.52 -0.38 -6.99
CA LEU A 128 0.27 -1.42 -6.32
C LEU A 128 1.31 -1.91 -7.30
N GLU A 129 2.58 -1.85 -6.95
CA GLU A 129 3.67 -2.14 -7.88
C GLU A 129 4.60 -3.18 -7.28
N GLN A 130 4.90 -4.24 -8.04
CA GLN A 130 5.98 -5.15 -7.68
C GLN A 130 7.28 -4.55 -8.21
N ILE A 131 8.14 -4.16 -7.27
CA ILE A 131 9.44 -3.55 -7.57
C ILE A 131 10.57 -4.37 -6.99
N PHE A 132 11.75 -4.23 -7.56
CA PHE A 132 12.99 -4.76 -7.01
C PHE A 132 13.91 -3.60 -6.64
N ILE A 133 14.23 -3.48 -5.35
CA ILE A 133 15.09 -2.43 -4.82
C ILE A 133 16.54 -2.85 -4.99
N LYS A 134 17.30 -2.15 -5.83
CA LYS A 134 18.67 -2.55 -6.20
C LYS A 134 19.62 -2.56 -5.00
N GLU A 135 19.53 -1.54 -4.15
CA GLU A 135 20.39 -1.41 -2.97
C GLU A 135 20.12 -2.48 -1.90
N LEU A 136 18.89 -2.98 -1.83
CA LEU A 136 18.47 -3.98 -0.84
C LEU A 136 18.42 -5.41 -1.41
N ASP A 137 18.69 -5.58 -2.70
CA ASP A 137 18.66 -6.86 -3.42
C ASP A 137 17.37 -7.68 -3.18
N ARG A 138 16.21 -7.01 -3.10
CA ARG A 138 14.93 -7.65 -2.74
C ARG A 138 13.72 -7.09 -3.48
N ARG A 139 12.68 -7.93 -3.61
CA ARG A 139 11.37 -7.51 -4.13
C ARG A 139 10.50 -6.92 -3.03
N GLU A 140 9.79 -5.86 -3.37
CA GLU A 140 8.85 -5.15 -2.51
C GLU A 140 7.59 -4.79 -3.30
N ILE A 141 6.49 -4.60 -2.57
CA ILE A 141 5.24 -4.04 -3.05
C ILE A 141 5.22 -2.57 -2.66
N ARG A 142 5.10 -1.70 -3.66
CA ARG A 142 5.00 -0.25 -3.49
C ARG A 142 3.55 0.21 -3.61
N PHE A 143 3.14 1.05 -2.66
CA PHE A 143 1.85 1.74 -2.63
C PHE A 143 2.02 3.15 -3.17
N GLY A 144 1.84 3.31 -4.49
CA GLY A 144 2.15 4.53 -5.22
C GLY A 144 0.96 5.45 -5.44
N TYR A 145 1.21 6.76 -5.44
CA TYR A 145 0.26 7.78 -5.88
C TYR A 145 0.91 8.62 -6.98
N TYR A 146 0.28 8.68 -8.14
CA TYR A 146 0.74 9.43 -9.30
C TYR A 146 -0.25 10.53 -9.68
N LYS A 147 0.26 11.66 -10.16
CA LYS A 147 -0.55 12.77 -10.67
C LYS A 147 -0.07 13.19 -12.05
N LYS A 148 -0.98 13.54 -12.96
CA LYS A 148 -0.63 14.13 -14.25
C LYS A 148 0.09 15.46 -14.05
N ASN A 149 1.23 15.61 -14.72
CA ASN A 149 1.91 16.89 -14.84
C ASN A 149 1.27 17.75 -15.94
N LYS A 150 1.79 18.98 -16.15
CA LYS A 150 1.28 19.91 -17.17
C LYS A 150 1.33 19.36 -18.60
N ASN A 151 2.16 18.34 -18.85
CA ASN A 151 2.31 17.69 -20.16
C ASN A 151 1.41 16.44 -20.28
N GLY A 152 0.56 16.15 -19.28
CA GLY A 152 -0.34 15.00 -19.27
C GLY A 152 0.29 13.68 -18.81
N ASN A 153 1.58 13.66 -18.46
CA ASN A 153 2.27 12.46 -18.02
C ASN A 153 2.10 12.23 -16.52
N PHE A 154 1.85 10.99 -16.11
CA PHE A 154 1.80 10.62 -14.69
C PHE A 154 3.19 10.67 -14.05
N GLN A 155 3.30 11.40 -12.95
CA GLN A 155 4.51 11.49 -12.14
C GLN A 155 4.20 11.02 -10.72
N LEU A 156 5.11 10.22 -10.15
CA LEU A 156 5.01 9.77 -8.77
C LEU A 156 5.06 10.99 -7.83
N VAL A 157 4.09 11.08 -6.93
CA VAL A 157 4.10 12.05 -5.83
C VAL A 157 4.65 11.34 -4.60
N THR A 158 5.68 11.91 -4.00
CA THR A 158 6.28 11.38 -2.77
C THR A 158 5.31 11.62 -1.62
N ARG A 159 4.39 10.69 -1.37
CA ARG A 159 3.45 10.69 -0.25
C ARG A 159 2.96 9.28 0.07
N PRO A 160 2.44 9.05 1.28
CA PRO A 160 1.61 7.89 1.57
C PRO A 160 0.42 7.80 0.61
N LEU A 161 0.01 6.56 0.33
CA LEU A 161 -1.19 6.30 -0.46
C LEU A 161 -2.39 6.30 0.47
N ASP A 162 -3.34 7.20 0.21
CA ASP A 162 -4.64 7.26 0.86
C ASP A 162 -5.70 6.90 -0.18
N VAL A 163 -6.55 5.92 0.11
CA VAL A 163 -7.61 5.44 -0.79
C VAL A 163 -8.84 5.02 0.01
N THR A 164 -10.02 5.17 -0.58
CA THR A 164 -11.22 4.52 -0.04
C THR A 164 -11.13 3.01 -0.18
N GLU A 165 -11.93 2.26 0.60
CA GLU A 165 -12.00 0.80 0.47
C GLU A 165 -12.35 0.37 -0.96
N ASP A 166 -13.28 1.05 -1.63
CA ASP A 166 -13.71 0.66 -2.98
C ASP A 166 -12.64 0.95 -4.03
N GLU A 167 -11.93 2.09 -3.93
CA GLU A 167 -10.77 2.40 -4.78
C GLU A 167 -9.65 1.37 -4.58
N PHE A 168 -9.40 0.95 -3.33
CA PHE A 168 -8.45 -0.11 -3.01
C PHE A 168 -8.86 -1.43 -3.66
N ILE A 169 -10.14 -1.84 -3.58
CA ILE A 169 -10.62 -3.09 -4.18
C ILE A 169 -10.37 -3.11 -5.70
N VAL A 170 -10.65 -2.00 -6.40
CA VAL A 170 -10.41 -1.93 -7.85
C VAL A 170 -8.92 -2.05 -8.16
N MET A 171 -8.07 -1.29 -7.46
CA MET A 171 -6.62 -1.33 -7.64
C MET A 171 -6.03 -2.71 -7.30
N PHE A 172 -6.52 -3.33 -6.23
CA PHE A 172 -6.07 -4.64 -5.74
C PHE A 172 -6.46 -5.76 -6.70
N LYS A 173 -7.67 -5.71 -7.28
CA LYS A 173 -8.08 -6.62 -8.33
C LYS A 173 -7.13 -6.57 -9.53
N ASP A 174 -6.88 -5.37 -10.07
CA ASP A 174 -5.98 -5.18 -11.21
C ASP A 174 -4.55 -5.66 -10.88
N ALA A 175 -4.09 -5.43 -9.65
CA ALA A 175 -2.78 -5.91 -9.18
C ALA A 175 -2.68 -7.44 -9.15
N ILE A 176 -3.74 -8.14 -8.73
CA ILE A 176 -3.81 -9.61 -8.75
C ILE A 176 -3.75 -10.12 -10.19
N GLU A 177 -4.54 -9.55 -11.10
CA GLU A 177 -4.61 -9.96 -12.51
C GLU A 177 -3.26 -9.74 -13.21
N ASN A 178 -2.56 -8.66 -12.88
CA ASN A 178 -1.27 -8.29 -13.46
C ASN A 178 -0.06 -8.96 -12.77
N GLY A 179 -0.29 -9.86 -11.81
CA GLY A 179 0.78 -10.65 -11.19
C GLY A 179 1.71 -9.84 -10.28
N VAL A 180 1.22 -8.76 -9.67
CA VAL A 180 1.94 -7.97 -8.66
C VAL A 180 2.30 -8.83 -7.45
N PHE A 181 1.40 -9.72 -7.08
CA PHE A 181 1.55 -10.60 -5.93
C PHE A 181 1.88 -12.04 -6.34
N SER A 182 2.70 -12.70 -5.54
CA SER A 182 2.92 -14.13 -5.68
C SER A 182 1.66 -14.94 -5.35
N LYS A 183 1.52 -16.11 -5.99
CA LYS A 183 0.41 -17.04 -5.68
C LYS A 183 0.45 -17.51 -4.22
N ILE A 184 1.65 -17.60 -3.65
CA ILE A 184 1.87 -17.97 -2.24
C ILE A 184 1.28 -16.88 -1.34
N PHE A 185 1.61 -15.61 -1.58
CA PHE A 185 1.06 -14.48 -0.83
C PHE A 185 -0.45 -14.41 -0.92
N ILE A 186 -1.03 -14.50 -2.13
CA ILE A 186 -2.49 -14.46 -2.31
C ILE A 186 -3.18 -15.61 -1.56
N THR A 187 -2.59 -16.81 -1.59
CA THR A 187 -3.10 -17.97 -0.85
C THR A 187 -3.02 -17.74 0.65
N ALA A 188 -1.89 -17.25 1.16
CA ALA A 188 -1.69 -16.93 2.57
C ALA A 188 -2.67 -15.85 3.03
N LEU A 189 -2.78 -14.73 2.31
CA LEU A 189 -3.69 -13.63 2.61
C LEU A 189 -5.14 -14.10 2.71
N LYS A 190 -5.57 -15.03 1.85
CA LYS A 190 -6.92 -15.63 1.93
C LYS A 190 -7.18 -16.37 3.24
N THR A 191 -6.15 -16.91 3.91
CA THR A 191 -6.32 -17.66 5.18
C THR A 191 -6.64 -16.78 6.38
N ILE A 192 -6.36 -15.47 6.29
CA ILE A 192 -6.54 -14.52 7.39
C ILE A 192 -7.74 -13.57 7.18
N LEU A 193 -8.37 -13.61 6.00
CA LEU A 193 -9.54 -12.82 5.61
C LEU A 193 -10.85 -13.61 5.75
#